data_AF-A0A385FYB1-F1
#
_entry.id   AF-A0A385FYB1-F1
#
_cell.length_a   1.000
_cell.length_b   1.000
_cell.length_c   1.000
_cell.angle_alpha   90.00
_cell.angle_beta   90.00
_cell.angle_gamma   90.00
#
_symmetry.space_group_name_H-M   'P 1'
#
loop_
_entity.id
_entity.type
_entity.pdbx_description
1 polymer ?
#
loop_
_entity_poly.entity_id
_entity_poly.type
_entity_poly.pdbx_seq_one_letter_code
_entity_poly.pdbx_strand_id
1 'polypeptide(L)'
;MTNMPLRLFYVDDSGAEITGFATFSWIEFLVDEWKPGLRHVLDWRKELMSSYQIPTLYELHATKFANGRGNPSLDEEWNRKKSNRSLVMDECVKFLADRPWVGMGTVYSQTTLRRVPFAKERARVYQELVKLIDARLFAAGEIGILIMDGDGTDDSYISAHRSLPLQTRSLIEDPIFQHSHRSQWVQLADITAYSAYQHLLQHDSKRFAWSWYPRLLSRDVLGGALKV
;
A
#
# COMPACT_ATOMS: atom_id res chain seq x y z
N MET A 1 12.98 22.39 23.13
CA MET A 1 13.11 21.60 21.90
C MET A 1 11.72 21.08 21.57
N THR A 2 11.06 21.67 20.58
CA THR A 2 9.82 21.11 20.03
C THR A 2 10.19 19.82 19.30
N ASN A 3 9.68 18.69 19.78
CA ASN A 3 9.90 17.40 19.13
C ASN A 3 9.12 17.39 17.81
N MET A 4 9.81 17.29 16.67
CA MET A 4 9.16 17.23 15.37
C MET A 4 8.57 15.82 15.19
N PRO A 5 7.25 15.67 14.94
CA PRO A 5 6.66 14.35 14.80
C PRO A 5 7.26 13.60 13.61
N LEU A 6 7.57 12.32 13.82
CA LEU A 6 8.05 11.42 12.78
C LEU A 6 6.90 10.54 12.30
N ARG A 7 6.68 10.51 10.99
CA ARG A 7 5.70 9.66 10.32
C ARG A 7 6.37 8.57 9.49
N LEU A 8 5.82 7.38 9.54
CA LEU A 8 6.23 6.26 8.70
C LEU A 8 5.25 6.13 7.53
N PHE A 9 5.77 5.90 6.33
CA PHE A 9 5.01 5.62 5.13
C PHE A 9 5.40 4.24 4.61
N TYR A 10 4.43 3.38 4.35
CA TYR A 10 4.63 2.11 3.65
C TYR A 10 3.93 2.19 2.31
N VAL A 11 4.69 2.07 1.22
CA VAL A 11 4.22 2.28 -0.15
C VAL A 11 4.29 0.98 -0.94
N ASP A 12 3.28 0.75 -1.79
CA ASP A 12 3.32 -0.31 -2.79
C ASP A 12 2.63 0.11 -4.11
N ASP A 13 2.92 -0.63 -5.17
CA ASP A 13 2.34 -0.45 -6.51
C ASP A 13 1.44 -1.64 -6.92
N SER A 14 0.46 -1.38 -7.77
CA SER A 14 -0.46 -2.43 -8.29
C SER A 14 -0.88 -2.20 -9.74
N GLY A 15 -0.45 -1.08 -10.34
CA GLY A 15 -0.77 -0.70 -11.70
C GLY A 15 -0.16 -1.68 -12.71
N ALA A 16 -0.74 -1.76 -13.90
CA ALA A 16 -0.26 -2.65 -14.94
C ALA A 16 -0.20 -1.97 -16.31
N GLU A 17 0.87 -2.25 -17.05
CA GLU A 17 1.03 -1.74 -18.42
C GLU A 17 -0.18 -2.10 -19.28
N ILE A 18 -0.65 -3.34 -19.23
CA ILE A 18 -1.77 -3.81 -20.07
C ILE A 18 -3.06 -3.00 -19.89
N THR A 19 -3.32 -2.51 -18.67
CA THR A 19 -4.49 -1.68 -18.37
C THR A 19 -4.21 -0.19 -18.51
N GLY A 20 -2.94 0.20 -18.61
CA GLY A 20 -2.49 1.58 -18.74
C GLY A 20 -2.44 2.34 -17.41
N PHE A 21 -2.69 1.69 -16.28
CA PHE A 21 -2.66 2.33 -14.97
C PHE A 21 -1.27 2.23 -14.36
N ALA A 22 -0.72 3.36 -13.93
CA ALA A 22 0.37 3.41 -12.95
C ALA A 22 -0.23 3.90 -11.63
N THR A 23 -0.12 3.13 -10.56
CA THR A 23 -0.76 3.43 -9.27
C THR A 23 0.23 3.18 -8.15
N PHE A 24 0.35 4.14 -7.24
CA PHE A 24 1.04 3.95 -5.97
C PHE A 24 0.09 4.28 -4.84
N SER A 25 0.04 3.41 -3.84
CA SER A 25 -0.72 3.66 -2.63
C SER A 25 0.15 3.49 -1.43
N TRP A 26 -0.25 4.13 -0.34
CA TRP A 26 0.48 4.04 0.91
C TRP A 26 -0.45 3.91 2.10
N ILE A 27 0.09 3.36 3.18
CA ILE A 27 -0.41 3.59 4.53
C ILE A 27 0.59 4.44 5.30
N GLU A 28 0.10 5.20 6.26
CA GLU A 28 0.92 6.09 7.08
C GLU A 28 0.42 6.17 8.51
N PHE A 29 1.34 6.42 9.43
CA PHE A 29 1.05 6.63 10.84
C PHE A 29 2.25 7.25 11.56
N LEU A 30 2.01 7.87 12.71
CA LEU A 30 3.08 8.39 13.56
C LEU A 30 3.95 7.25 14.08
N VAL A 31 5.25 7.51 14.28
CA VAL A 31 6.19 6.50 14.77
C VAL A 31 5.77 5.90 16.12
N ASP A 32 5.11 6.68 16.98
CA ASP A 32 4.59 6.23 18.28
C ASP A 32 3.49 5.16 18.12
N GLU A 33 2.79 5.16 17.00
CA GLU A 33 1.76 4.16 16.66
C GLU A 33 2.35 2.88 16.09
N TRP A 34 3.64 2.85 15.74
CA TRP A 34 4.25 1.69 15.07
C TRP A 34 4.18 0.43 15.94
N LYS A 35 4.56 0.52 17.21
CA LYS A 35 4.56 -0.63 18.13
C LYS A 35 3.14 -1.11 18.49
N PRO A 36 2.21 -0.25 18.96
CA PRO A 36 0.84 -0.69 19.24
C PRO A 36 0.11 -1.14 17.96
N GLY A 37 0.29 -0.42 16.86
CA GLY A 37 -0.24 -0.81 15.55
C GLY A 37 0.25 -2.19 15.12
N LEU A 38 1.54 -2.47 15.24
CA LEU A 38 2.10 -3.77 14.87
C LEU A 38 1.51 -4.88 15.74
N ARG A 39 1.25 -4.60 17.02
CA ARG A 39 0.57 -5.56 17.89
C ARG A 39 -0.84 -5.88 17.38
N HIS A 40 -1.61 -4.87 16.97
CA HIS A 40 -2.94 -5.08 16.38
C HIS A 40 -2.88 -5.92 15.10
N VAL A 41 -1.90 -5.66 14.23
CA VAL A 41 -1.70 -6.45 13.02
C VAL A 41 -1.38 -7.91 13.38
N LEU A 42 -0.45 -8.15 14.31
CA LEU A 42 -0.08 -9.50 14.73
C LEU A 42 -1.22 -10.25 15.43
N ASP A 43 -2.10 -9.57 16.15
CA ASP A 43 -3.27 -10.19 16.76
C ASP A 43 -4.31 -10.56 15.70
N TRP A 44 -4.57 -9.69 14.72
CA TRP A 44 -5.38 -10.03 13.55
C TRP A 44 -4.81 -11.25 12.79
N ARG A 45 -3.49 -11.34 12.63
CA ARG A 45 -2.86 -12.53 12.02
C ARG A 45 -3.13 -13.81 12.79
N LYS A 46 -3.23 -13.76 14.13
CA LYS A 46 -3.61 -14.93 14.95
C LYS A 46 -5.09 -15.27 14.81
N GLU A 47 -5.95 -14.26 14.64
CA GLU A 47 -7.38 -14.49 14.34
C GLU A 47 -7.56 -15.22 13.02
N LEU A 48 -6.79 -14.87 11.98
CA LEU A 48 -6.78 -15.61 10.71
C LEU A 48 -6.32 -17.07 10.88
N MET A 49 -5.31 -17.31 11.71
CA MET A 49 -4.88 -18.67 12.04
C MET A 49 -5.98 -19.45 12.78
N SER A 50 -6.66 -18.82 13.74
CA SER A 50 -7.72 -19.47 14.50
C SER A 50 -8.97 -19.74 13.66
N SER A 51 -9.33 -18.82 12.76
CA SER A 51 -10.60 -18.86 12.02
C SER A 51 -10.49 -19.59 10.69
N TYR A 52 -9.33 -19.47 10.03
CA TYR A 52 -9.11 -19.96 8.67
C TYR A 52 -7.89 -20.87 8.54
N GLN A 53 -7.20 -21.17 9.65
CA GLN A 53 -5.96 -21.95 9.64
C GLN A 53 -4.90 -21.40 8.69
N ILE A 54 -4.89 -20.08 8.47
CA ILE A 54 -3.85 -19.40 7.68
C ILE A 54 -2.67 -19.10 8.62
N PRO A 55 -1.47 -19.68 8.39
CA PRO A 55 -0.32 -19.44 9.25
C PRO A 55 0.02 -17.95 9.36
N THR A 56 0.40 -17.51 10.56
CA THR A 56 0.68 -16.09 10.85
C THR A 56 1.80 -15.51 9.98
N LEU A 57 2.73 -16.34 9.51
CA LEU A 57 3.84 -15.98 8.63
C LEU A 57 3.53 -16.15 7.13
N TYR A 58 2.35 -16.66 6.76
CA TYR A 58 1.98 -16.81 5.35
C TYR A 58 1.77 -15.43 4.70
N GLU A 59 2.50 -15.14 3.63
CA GLU A 59 2.41 -13.87 2.91
C GLU A 59 1.01 -13.65 2.28
N LEU A 60 0.34 -12.53 2.61
CA LEU A 60 -0.92 -12.11 2.01
C LEU A 60 -0.71 -11.17 0.82
N HIS A 61 0.19 -11.50 -0.10
CA HIS A 61 0.41 -10.68 -1.28
C HIS A 61 -0.87 -10.61 -2.13
N ALA A 62 -1.51 -9.44 -2.18
CA ALA A 62 -2.87 -9.21 -2.64
C ALA A 62 -3.13 -9.80 -4.03
N THR A 63 -2.23 -9.54 -4.98
CA THR A 63 -2.37 -10.08 -6.34
C THR A 63 -2.28 -11.60 -6.39
N LYS A 64 -1.44 -12.25 -5.59
CA LYS A 64 -1.38 -13.72 -5.57
C LYS A 64 -2.57 -14.29 -4.79
N PHE A 65 -2.79 -13.77 -3.60
CA PHE A 65 -3.79 -14.22 -2.64
C PHE A 65 -5.22 -14.03 -3.19
N ALA A 66 -5.64 -12.80 -3.50
CA ALA A 66 -7.00 -12.54 -3.99
C ALA A 66 -7.34 -13.28 -5.30
N ASN A 67 -6.32 -13.61 -6.11
CA ASN A 67 -6.52 -14.33 -7.36
C ASN A 67 -6.57 -15.85 -7.22
N GLY A 68 -6.40 -16.41 -6.03
CA GLY A 68 -6.50 -17.85 -5.81
C GLY A 68 -5.19 -18.63 -5.91
N ARG A 69 -4.03 -17.96 -5.90
CA ARG A 69 -2.74 -18.65 -5.98
C ARG A 69 -2.32 -19.18 -4.60
N GLY A 70 -1.65 -20.33 -4.60
CA GLY A 70 -1.11 -20.97 -3.39
C GLY A 70 -2.16 -21.63 -2.49
N ASN A 71 -1.68 -22.29 -1.43
CA ASN A 71 -2.47 -22.96 -0.39
C ASN A 71 -2.27 -22.22 0.95
N PRO A 72 -2.93 -21.08 1.16
CA PRO A 72 -2.72 -20.25 2.35
C PRO A 72 -3.20 -20.89 3.65
N SER A 73 -4.21 -21.75 3.60
CA SER A 73 -4.76 -22.42 4.77
C SER A 73 -4.17 -23.82 4.95
N LEU A 74 -4.07 -24.29 6.20
CA LEU A 74 -3.82 -25.69 6.50
C LEU A 74 -5.05 -26.59 6.22
N ASP A 75 -6.23 -25.99 6.03
CA ASP A 75 -7.44 -26.67 5.57
C ASP A 75 -7.48 -26.70 4.03
N GLU A 76 -7.39 -27.90 3.46
CA GLU A 76 -7.51 -28.09 2.02
C GLU A 76 -8.86 -27.67 1.46
N GLU A 77 -9.96 -27.90 2.19
CA GLU A 77 -11.30 -27.53 1.74
C GLU A 77 -11.47 -26.00 1.68
N TRP A 78 -10.82 -25.29 2.59
CA TRP A 78 -10.74 -23.83 2.53
C TRP A 78 -10.00 -23.36 1.27
N ASN A 79 -8.87 -23.98 0.94
CA ASN A 79 -8.04 -23.61 -0.22
C ASN A 79 -8.74 -23.79 -1.57
N ARG A 80 -9.65 -24.78 -1.66
CA ARG A 80 -10.46 -25.07 -2.86
C ARG A 80 -11.50 -23.98 -3.17
N LYS A 81 -11.84 -23.12 -2.20
CA LYS A 81 -12.86 -22.07 -2.36
C LYS A 81 -12.22 -20.70 -2.54
N LYS A 82 -12.20 -20.20 -3.79
CA LYS A 82 -11.65 -18.87 -4.10
C LYS A 82 -12.31 -17.72 -3.31
N SER A 83 -13.62 -17.82 -3.06
CA SER A 83 -14.39 -16.83 -2.30
C SER A 83 -13.86 -16.62 -0.88
N ASN A 84 -13.25 -17.64 -0.27
CA ASN A 84 -12.68 -17.51 1.07
C ASN A 84 -11.50 -16.54 1.10
N ARG A 85 -10.74 -16.42 -0.01
CA ARG A 85 -9.66 -15.44 -0.11
C ARG A 85 -10.21 -14.02 -0.22
N SER A 86 -11.32 -13.82 -0.94
CA SER A 86 -12.01 -12.53 -0.97
C SER A 86 -12.51 -12.12 0.41
N LEU A 87 -12.99 -13.06 1.23
CA LEU A 87 -13.40 -12.81 2.63
C LEU A 87 -12.23 -12.29 3.47
N VAL A 88 -11.07 -12.94 3.42
CA VAL A 88 -9.88 -12.51 4.19
C VAL A 88 -9.37 -11.13 3.73
N MET A 89 -9.42 -10.84 2.43
CA MET A 89 -9.11 -9.51 1.92
C MET A 89 -10.11 -8.47 2.41
N ASP A 90 -11.40 -8.82 2.48
CA ASP A 90 -12.45 -7.97 3.02
C ASP A 90 -12.22 -7.64 4.49
N GLU A 91 -11.83 -8.63 5.29
CA GLU A 91 -11.45 -8.45 6.70
C GLU A 91 -10.23 -7.56 6.86
N CYS A 92 -9.24 -7.66 5.96
CA CYS A 92 -8.09 -6.75 5.98
C CYS A 92 -8.50 -5.31 5.68
N VAL A 93 -9.39 -5.10 4.70
CA VAL A 93 -9.92 -3.77 4.39
C VAL A 93 -10.70 -3.21 5.57
N LYS A 94 -11.52 -4.05 6.24
CA LYS A 94 -12.22 -3.68 7.47
C LYS A 94 -11.24 -3.33 8.60
N PHE A 95 -10.21 -4.14 8.79
CA PHE A 95 -9.17 -3.91 9.79
C PHE A 95 -8.52 -2.53 9.60
N LEU A 96 -8.21 -2.13 8.37
CA LEU A 96 -7.66 -0.82 8.06
C LEU A 96 -8.69 0.30 8.25
N ALA A 97 -9.91 0.12 7.77
CA ALA A 97 -10.98 1.13 7.85
C ALA A 97 -11.34 1.49 9.30
N ASP A 98 -11.32 0.51 10.21
CA ASP A 98 -11.74 0.68 11.61
C ASP A 98 -10.66 1.35 12.49
N ARG A 99 -9.49 1.73 11.93
CA ARG A 99 -8.30 2.14 12.70
C ARG A 99 -8.00 3.63 12.49
N PRO A 100 -8.29 4.50 13.48
CA PRO A 100 -8.14 5.94 13.28
C PRO A 100 -6.68 6.41 13.22
N TRP A 101 -5.75 5.60 13.71
CA TRP A 101 -4.32 5.89 13.73
C TRP A 101 -3.60 5.62 12.39
N VAL A 102 -4.26 4.96 11.42
CA VAL A 102 -3.71 4.76 10.08
C VAL A 102 -4.37 5.75 9.11
N GLY A 103 -3.53 6.55 8.45
CA GLY A 103 -3.89 7.27 7.24
C GLY A 103 -3.48 6.45 6.02
N MET A 104 -4.04 6.77 4.86
CA MET A 104 -3.63 6.18 3.59
C MET A 104 -3.91 7.11 2.43
N GLY A 105 -3.46 6.75 1.25
CA GLY A 105 -3.86 7.42 0.02
C GLY A 105 -3.38 6.70 -1.20
N THR A 106 -3.81 7.19 -2.36
CA THR A 106 -3.40 6.69 -3.67
C THR A 106 -3.16 7.84 -4.62
N VAL A 107 -2.06 7.80 -5.36
CA VAL A 107 -1.89 8.57 -6.58
C VAL A 107 -1.86 7.63 -7.80
N TYR A 108 -2.37 8.11 -8.92
CA TYR A 108 -2.36 7.33 -10.15
C TYR A 108 -2.27 8.17 -11.41
N SER A 109 -1.89 7.51 -12.50
CA SER A 109 -2.15 7.99 -13.85
C SER A 109 -2.73 6.89 -14.71
N GLN A 110 -3.32 7.30 -15.84
CA GLN A 110 -3.83 6.39 -16.86
C GLN A 110 -3.29 6.81 -18.21
N THR A 111 -2.64 5.89 -18.91
CA THR A 111 -1.92 6.14 -20.15
C THR A 111 -2.08 4.99 -21.14
N THR A 112 -1.89 5.27 -22.43
CA THR A 112 -1.78 4.25 -23.49
C THR A 112 -0.33 3.89 -23.79
N LEU A 113 0.63 4.53 -23.12
CA LEU A 113 2.05 4.25 -23.26
C LEU A 113 2.38 2.79 -22.92
N ARG A 114 3.46 2.29 -23.53
CA ARG A 114 3.91 0.89 -23.43
C ARG A 114 5.41 0.82 -23.26
N ARG A 115 5.92 -0.27 -22.70
CA ARG A 115 7.36 -0.56 -22.49
C ARG A 115 8.06 0.59 -21.76
N VAL A 116 9.21 1.04 -22.28
CA VAL A 116 10.02 2.11 -21.68
C VAL A 116 9.20 3.39 -21.40
N PRO A 117 8.36 3.90 -22.31
CA PRO A 117 7.44 4.99 -22.00
C PRO A 117 6.50 4.74 -20.80
N PHE A 118 5.97 3.52 -20.63
CA PHE A 118 5.14 3.19 -19.47
C PHE A 118 5.97 3.16 -18.18
N ALA A 119 7.19 2.62 -18.22
CA ALA A 119 8.10 2.64 -17.08
C ALA A 119 8.44 4.08 -16.65
N LYS A 120 8.67 4.98 -17.62
CA LYS A 120 8.87 6.42 -17.35
C LYS A 120 7.63 7.08 -16.75
N GLU A 121 6.45 6.71 -17.22
CA GLU A 121 5.20 7.21 -16.65
C GLU A 121 5.01 6.75 -15.19
N ARG A 122 5.31 5.47 -14.89
CA ARG A 122 5.30 4.97 -13.52
C ARG A 122 6.28 5.72 -12.62
N ALA A 123 7.51 5.96 -13.09
CA ALA A 123 8.50 6.76 -12.39
C ALA A 123 8.01 8.20 -12.13
N ARG A 124 7.34 8.83 -13.10
CA ARG A 124 6.72 10.15 -12.95
C ARG A 124 5.63 10.14 -11.86
N VAL A 125 4.74 9.15 -11.87
CA VAL A 125 3.68 9.03 -10.84
C VAL A 125 4.30 8.87 -9.44
N TYR A 126 5.36 8.07 -9.30
CA TYR A 126 6.10 7.99 -8.04
C TYR A 126 6.74 9.32 -7.64
N GLN A 127 7.30 10.08 -8.60
CA GLN A 127 7.84 11.40 -8.31
C GLN A 127 6.76 12.36 -7.77
N GLU A 128 5.55 12.32 -8.33
CA GLU A 128 4.43 13.13 -7.83
C GLU A 128 3.94 12.66 -6.45
N LEU A 129 3.94 11.35 -6.16
CA LEU A 129 3.71 10.82 -4.81
C LEU A 129 4.68 11.43 -3.80
N VAL A 130 5.98 11.37 -4.10
CA VAL A 130 7.06 11.83 -3.20
C VAL A 130 6.93 13.32 -2.95
N LYS A 131 6.68 14.14 -3.98
CA LYS A 131 6.42 15.58 -3.82
C LYS A 131 5.19 15.87 -2.96
N LEU A 132 4.11 15.13 -3.18
CA LEU A 132 2.86 15.29 -2.43
C LEU A 132 3.07 14.97 -0.94
N ILE A 133 3.73 13.85 -0.64
CA ILE A 133 4.03 13.46 0.74
C ILE A 133 4.95 14.50 1.40
N ASP A 134 6.02 14.92 0.73
CA ASP A 134 6.99 15.89 1.26
C ASP A 134 6.34 17.24 1.56
N ALA A 135 5.55 17.77 0.63
CA ALA A 135 4.84 19.04 0.82
C ALA A 135 3.85 18.98 1.99
N ARG A 136 3.18 17.84 2.17
CA ARG A 136 2.25 17.64 3.27
C ARG A 136 2.96 17.56 4.62
N LEU A 137 4.08 16.83 4.69
CA LEU A 137 4.92 16.77 5.89
C LEU A 137 5.44 18.16 6.27
N PHE A 138 5.96 18.91 5.29
CA PHE A 138 6.43 20.28 5.50
C PHE A 138 5.33 21.19 6.04
N ALA A 139 4.13 21.14 5.44
CA ALA A 139 2.98 21.93 5.89
C ALA A 139 2.52 21.55 7.32
N ALA A 140 2.68 20.29 7.71
CA ALA A 140 2.35 19.80 9.04
C ALA A 140 3.46 20.04 10.08
N GLY A 141 4.66 20.47 9.65
CA GLY A 141 5.83 20.56 10.52
C GLY A 141 6.29 19.18 11.02
N GLU A 142 6.18 18.16 10.16
CA GLU A 142 6.55 16.77 10.43
C GLU A 142 7.74 16.34 9.57
N ILE A 143 8.40 15.25 9.97
CA ILE A 143 9.38 14.54 9.15
C ILE A 143 8.87 13.13 8.84
N GLY A 144 9.33 12.57 7.72
CA GLY A 144 8.85 11.28 7.24
C GLY A 144 9.97 10.33 6.84
N ILE A 145 9.74 9.03 7.03
CA ILE A 145 10.54 7.95 6.44
C ILE A 145 9.62 7.14 5.53
N LEU A 146 10.07 6.87 4.30
CA LEU A 146 9.35 6.07 3.33
C LEU A 146 9.97 4.67 3.21
N ILE A 147 9.15 3.65 3.40
CA ILE A 147 9.47 2.24 3.20
C ILE A 147 8.63 1.75 2.02
N MET A 148 9.22 0.98 1.10
CA MET A 148 8.49 0.44 -0.04
C MET A 148 8.87 -1.00 -0.37
N ASP A 149 7.97 -1.72 -1.02
CA ASP A 149 8.33 -3.02 -1.61
C ASP A 149 9.31 -2.83 -2.77
N GLY A 150 10.19 -3.81 -2.94
CA GLY A 150 11.24 -3.80 -3.95
C GLY A 150 12.60 -4.26 -3.44
N ASP A 151 13.59 -4.19 -4.32
CA ASP A 151 14.97 -4.63 -4.09
C ASP A 151 16.00 -3.50 -4.29
N GLY A 152 15.54 -2.28 -4.58
CA GLY A 152 16.38 -1.10 -4.78
C GLY A 152 17.11 -1.03 -6.12
N THR A 153 16.75 -1.87 -7.10
CA THR A 153 17.38 -1.86 -8.43
C THR A 153 16.85 -0.78 -9.37
N ASP A 154 15.70 -0.16 -9.07
CA ASP A 154 15.12 0.93 -9.85
C ASP A 154 15.56 2.29 -9.31
N ASP A 155 16.59 2.87 -9.95
CA ASP A 155 17.17 4.18 -9.60
C ASP A 155 16.17 5.34 -9.70
N SER A 156 15.02 5.16 -10.37
CA SER A 156 14.02 6.22 -10.48
C SER A 156 13.42 6.60 -9.12
N TYR A 157 13.34 5.64 -8.19
CA TYR A 157 12.84 5.88 -6.84
C TYR A 157 13.81 6.74 -6.01
N ILE A 158 15.11 6.47 -6.12
CA ILE A 158 16.17 7.29 -5.51
C ILE A 158 16.16 8.70 -6.14
N SER A 159 16.10 8.76 -7.46
CA SER A 159 16.11 10.03 -8.21
C SER A 159 14.95 10.95 -7.80
N ALA A 160 13.76 10.39 -7.55
CA ALA A 160 12.60 11.16 -7.09
C ALA A 160 12.85 11.83 -5.73
N HIS A 161 13.41 11.10 -4.75
CA HIS A 161 13.72 11.65 -3.41
C HIS A 161 14.85 12.68 -3.47
N ARG A 162 15.91 12.42 -4.26
CA ARG A 162 17.03 13.36 -4.43
C ARG A 162 16.67 14.61 -5.21
N SER A 163 15.52 14.62 -5.91
CA SER A 163 14.99 15.81 -6.60
C SER A 163 14.23 16.79 -5.70
N LEU A 164 13.96 16.42 -4.43
CA LEU A 164 13.23 17.28 -3.49
C LEU A 164 14.06 18.53 -3.08
N PRO A 165 13.44 19.72 -2.94
CA PRO A 165 14.15 20.94 -2.53
C PRO A 165 14.65 20.85 -1.09
N LEU A 166 15.97 21.02 -0.89
CA LEU A 166 16.59 20.87 0.45
C LEU A 166 16.03 21.83 1.51
N GLN A 167 15.52 23.01 1.11
CA GLN A 167 14.98 24.01 2.04
C GLN A 167 13.66 23.59 2.69
N THR A 168 12.88 22.74 2.01
CA THR A 168 11.54 22.32 2.46
C THR A 168 11.43 20.81 2.65
N ARG A 169 12.48 20.06 2.29
CA ARG A 169 12.51 18.61 2.36
C ARG A 169 12.25 18.13 3.79
N SER A 170 11.21 17.32 3.90
CA SER A 170 10.71 16.72 5.13
C SER A 170 10.77 15.19 5.10
N LEU A 171 10.91 14.59 3.91
CA LEU A 171 11.28 13.18 3.77
C LEU A 171 12.77 12.96 4.01
N ILE A 172 13.09 12.05 4.93
CA ILE A 172 14.44 11.66 5.31
C ILE A 172 14.95 10.60 4.33
N GLU A 173 16.12 10.87 3.75
CA GLU A 173 16.85 9.96 2.86
C GLU A 173 16.03 9.43 1.66
N ASP A 174 16.61 8.47 0.95
CA ASP A 174 15.97 7.66 -0.10
C ASP A 174 15.02 6.62 0.52
N PRO A 175 14.13 5.98 -0.27
CA PRO A 175 13.23 4.97 0.26
C PRO A 175 14.00 3.76 0.80
N ILE A 176 13.53 3.22 1.92
CA ILE A 176 14.01 1.96 2.48
C ILE A 176 13.26 0.83 1.77
N PHE A 177 13.99 -0.02 1.05
CA PHE A 177 13.42 -1.18 0.39
C PHE A 177 13.26 -2.35 1.36
N GLN A 178 12.07 -2.93 1.41
CA GLN A 178 11.79 -4.10 2.24
C GLN A 178 10.83 -5.05 1.54
N HIS A 179 11.26 -6.30 1.40
CA HIS A 179 10.42 -7.33 0.80
C HIS A 179 9.13 -7.56 1.59
N SER A 180 8.00 -7.55 0.88
CA SER A 180 6.65 -7.79 1.41
C SER A 180 6.53 -9.06 2.27
N HIS A 181 7.13 -10.19 1.89
CA HIS A 181 7.11 -11.43 2.71
C HIS A 181 7.68 -11.28 4.13
N ARG A 182 8.45 -10.22 4.42
CA ARG A 182 9.05 -9.94 5.73
C ARG A 182 8.39 -8.79 6.48
N SER A 183 7.45 -8.06 5.86
CA SER A 183 6.85 -6.87 6.46
C SER A 183 5.34 -6.92 6.41
N GLN A 184 4.71 -6.99 7.58
CA GLN A 184 3.26 -6.94 7.69
C GLN A 184 2.72 -5.58 7.22
N TRP A 185 3.47 -4.49 7.46
CA TRP A 185 3.09 -3.16 7.02
C TRP A 185 3.14 -2.98 5.50
N VAL A 186 4.15 -3.54 4.84
CA VAL A 186 4.22 -3.54 3.36
C VAL A 186 3.06 -4.37 2.79
N GLN A 187 2.70 -5.50 3.40
CA GLN A 187 1.53 -6.26 2.96
C GLN A 187 0.21 -5.49 3.12
N LEU A 188 0.06 -4.66 4.15
CA LEU A 188 -1.10 -3.77 4.28
C LEU A 188 -1.09 -2.65 3.23
N ALA A 189 0.08 -2.15 2.85
CA ALA A 189 0.24 -1.22 1.73
C ALA A 189 -0.13 -1.89 0.38
N ASP A 190 0.32 -3.13 0.13
CA ASP A 190 -0.06 -3.95 -1.04
C ASP A 190 -1.57 -4.13 -1.15
N ILE A 191 -2.23 -4.47 -0.05
CA ILE A 191 -3.69 -4.62 -0.02
C ILE A 191 -4.39 -3.29 -0.31
N THR A 192 -3.85 -2.18 0.18
CA THR A 192 -4.36 -0.82 -0.12
C THR A 192 -4.18 -0.50 -1.62
N ALA A 193 -2.99 -0.76 -2.17
CA ALA A 193 -2.66 -0.55 -3.57
C ALA A 193 -3.53 -1.40 -4.50
N TYR A 194 -3.71 -2.67 -4.17
CA TYR A 194 -4.57 -3.57 -4.91
C TYR A 194 -6.03 -3.10 -4.87
N SER A 195 -6.52 -2.70 -3.69
CA SER A 195 -7.89 -2.20 -3.52
C SER A 195 -8.14 -0.96 -4.38
N ALA A 196 -7.22 0.01 -4.35
CA ALA A 196 -7.29 1.22 -5.15
C ALA A 196 -7.30 0.90 -6.65
N TYR A 197 -6.39 0.02 -7.08
CA TYR A 197 -6.30 -0.38 -8.48
C TYR A 197 -7.56 -1.12 -8.96
N GLN A 198 -8.14 -2.04 -8.17
CA GLN A 198 -9.39 -2.71 -8.54
C GLN A 198 -10.57 -1.74 -8.60
N HIS A 199 -10.60 -0.74 -7.73
CA HIS A 199 -11.61 0.31 -7.73
C HIS A 199 -11.52 1.22 -8.96
N LEU A 200 -10.29 1.59 -9.37
CA LEU A 200 -10.04 2.42 -10.55
C LEU A 200 -10.27 1.67 -11.87
N LEU A 201 -9.79 0.43 -11.96
CA LEU A 201 -9.86 -0.37 -13.18
C LEU A 201 -11.27 -0.86 -13.49
N GLN A 202 -12.02 -1.27 -12.45
CA GLN A 202 -13.35 -1.87 -12.55
C GLN A 202 -13.47 -2.99 -13.60
N HIS A 203 -12.49 -3.91 -13.63
CA HIS A 203 -12.59 -5.08 -14.51
C HIS A 203 -13.69 -6.04 -14.00
N ASP A 204 -14.54 -6.55 -14.90
CA ASP A 204 -15.73 -7.33 -14.53
C ASP A 204 -15.43 -8.57 -13.68
N SER A 205 -14.34 -9.27 -13.97
CA SER A 205 -13.92 -10.45 -13.18
C SER A 205 -13.47 -10.11 -11.73
N LYS A 206 -13.46 -8.83 -11.38
CA LYS A 206 -13.00 -8.26 -10.10
C LYS A 206 -14.08 -7.46 -9.39
N ARG A 207 -15.35 -7.58 -9.79
CA ARG A 207 -16.50 -6.91 -9.16
C ARG A 207 -16.53 -7.02 -7.63
N PHE A 208 -16.12 -8.17 -7.09
CA PHE A 208 -16.06 -8.39 -5.64
C PHE A 208 -15.10 -7.44 -4.90
N ALA A 209 -14.14 -6.83 -5.59
CA ALA A 209 -13.11 -5.96 -5.00
C ALA A 209 -13.35 -4.47 -5.23
N TRP A 210 -14.33 -4.08 -6.06
CA TRP A 210 -14.54 -2.66 -6.42
C TRP A 210 -14.93 -1.77 -5.24
N SER A 211 -15.58 -2.36 -4.22
CA SER A 211 -16.02 -1.68 -2.99
C SER A 211 -14.94 -1.60 -1.91
N TRP A 212 -13.78 -2.21 -2.11
CA TRP A 212 -12.73 -2.25 -1.10
C TRP A 212 -12.15 -0.87 -0.83
N TYR A 213 -11.67 -0.16 -1.85
CA TYR A 213 -11.12 1.18 -1.69
C TYR A 213 -12.15 2.23 -1.20
N PRO A 214 -13.41 2.26 -1.69
CA PRO A 214 -14.44 3.16 -1.15
C PRO A 214 -14.63 3.07 0.37
N ARG A 215 -14.46 1.89 0.98
CA ARG A 215 -14.55 1.73 2.44
C ARG A 215 -13.36 2.31 3.20
N LEU A 216 -12.24 2.51 2.50
CA LEU A 216 -11.03 3.11 3.05
C LEU A 216 -11.04 4.64 3.00
N LEU A 217 -12.00 5.27 2.31
CA LEU A 217 -12.07 6.73 2.14
C LEU A 217 -12.09 7.52 3.46
N SER A 218 -12.64 6.94 4.53
CA SER A 218 -12.62 7.61 5.84
C SER A 218 -11.21 7.77 6.43
N ARG A 219 -10.24 6.99 5.92
CA ARG A 219 -8.81 7.00 6.29
C ARG A 219 -7.95 7.63 5.19
N ASP A 220 -8.51 7.91 4.01
CA ASP A 220 -7.80 8.47 2.88
C ASP A 220 -7.51 9.96 3.12
N VAL A 221 -6.22 10.31 3.24
CA VAL A 221 -5.78 11.68 3.55
C VAL A 221 -5.96 12.64 2.38
N LEU A 222 -6.25 12.13 1.18
CA LEU A 222 -6.60 12.91 -0.01
C LEU A 222 -8.10 12.97 -0.27
N GLY A 223 -8.91 12.21 0.49
CA GLY A 223 -10.35 12.06 0.27
C GLY A 223 -10.70 11.21 -0.97
N GLY A 224 -9.73 10.50 -1.54
CA GLY A 224 -9.89 9.63 -2.69
C GLY A 224 -8.60 9.50 -3.52
N ALA A 225 -8.60 8.57 -4.48
CA ALA A 225 -7.47 8.37 -5.37
C ALA A 225 -7.24 9.63 -6.23
N LEU A 226 -6.04 10.19 -6.16
CA LEU A 226 -5.68 11.42 -6.87
C LEU A 226 -5.02 11.11 -8.20
N LYS A 227 -5.57 11.64 -9.29
CA LYS A 227 -4.93 11.56 -10.60
C LYS A 227 -3.82 12.61 -10.71
N VAL A 228 -2.62 12.20 -11.08
CA VAL A 228 -1.43 13.04 -11.23
C VAL A 228 -0.83 12.95 -12.62
#